data_AF-A0A2V8UFY7-F1
#
_entry.id   AF-A0A2V8UFY7-F1
#
_cell.length_a   1.000
_cell.length_b   1.000
_cell.length_c   1.000
_cell.angle_alpha   90.00
_cell.angle_beta   90.00
_cell.angle_gamma   90.00
#
_symmetry.space_group_name_H-M   'P 1'
#
loop_
_entity.id
_entity.type
_entity.pdbx_description
1 polymer ?
#
loop_
_entity_poly.entity_id
_entity_poly.type
_entity_poly.pdbx_seq_one_letter_code
_entity_poly.pdbx_strand_id
1 'polypeptide(L)'
;QDEIQSHLAEASRLRKMQVERAQYEADLARQRFMNVDPNHRLVADGLEADSNAKLRALQDAQERCDREHAADRAPLTAEQRARVLDRMVNIPEPSR
;
A
#
# COMPACT_ATOMS: atom_id res chain seq x y z
N GLN A 1 -20.82 -1.91 16.23
CA GLN A 1 -20.64 -1.91 14.76
C GLN A 1 -19.48 -0.99 14.32
N ASP A 2 -19.05 -0.09 15.20
CA ASP A 2 -17.97 0.90 14.99
C ASP A 2 -16.54 0.35 14.94
N GLU A 3 -16.18 -0.69 15.70
CA GLU A 3 -14.79 -1.18 15.72
C GLU A 3 -14.31 -1.64 14.34
N ILE A 4 -15.14 -2.39 13.60
CA ILE A 4 -14.79 -2.85 12.25
C ILE A 4 -14.58 -1.65 11.30
N GLN A 5 -15.42 -0.61 11.40
CA GLN A 5 -15.28 0.59 10.57
C GLN A 5 -14.02 1.39 10.93
N SER A 6 -13.69 1.48 12.22
CA SER A 6 -12.46 2.12 12.72
C SER A 6 -11.20 1.41 12.21
N HIS A 7 -11.17 0.07 12.29
CA HIS A 7 -10.05 -0.72 11.77
C HIS A 7 -9.86 -0.56 10.25
N LEU A 8 -10.95 -0.51 9.48
CA LEU A 8 -10.88 -0.28 8.03
C LEU A 8 -10.39 1.14 7.69
N ALA A 9 -10.82 2.15 8.45
CA ALA A 9 -10.38 3.53 8.28
C ALA A 9 -8.89 3.69 8.56
N GLU A 10 -8.38 3.09 9.64
CA GLU A 10 -6.96 3.14 9.97
C GLU A 10 -6.11 2.38 8.95
N ALA A 11 -6.55 1.19 8.51
CA ALA A 11 -5.88 0.47 7.44
C ALA A 11 -5.82 1.28 6.14
N SER A 12 -6.89 2.02 5.82
CA SER A 12 -6.94 2.90 4.63
C SER A 12 -5.95 4.06 4.76
N ARG A 13 -5.85 4.66 5.95
CA ARG A 13 -4.90 5.74 6.25
C ARG A 13 -3.46 5.29 6.11
N LEU A 14 -3.12 4.14 6.67
CA LEU A 14 -1.77 3.57 6.57
C LEU A 14 -1.40 3.27 5.11
N ARG A 15 -2.32 2.72 4.32
CA ARG A 15 -2.14 2.49 2.87
C ARG A 15 -1.87 3.80 2.13
N LYS A 16 -2.65 4.85 2.39
CA LYS A 16 -2.46 6.16 1.77
C LYS A 16 -1.08 6.76 2.09
N MET A 17 -0.65 6.69 3.35
CA MET A 17 0.66 7.17 3.76
C MET A 17 1.80 6.43 3.04
N GLN A 18 1.65 5.14 2.77
CA GLN A 18 2.64 4.35 2.03
C GLN A 18 2.76 4.80 0.57
N VAL A 19 1.63 5.14 -0.08
CA VAL A 19 1.60 5.73 -1.42
C VAL A 19 2.30 7.09 -1.42
N GLU A 20 1.96 7.97 -0.47
CA GLU A 20 2.56 9.30 -0.36
C GLU A 20 4.07 9.24 -0.16
N ARG A 21 4.54 8.30 0.66
CA ARG A 21 5.98 8.05 0.84
C ARG A 21 6.63 7.56 -0.45
N ALA A 22 6.03 6.60 -1.14
CA ALA A 22 6.58 6.08 -2.39
C ALA A 22 6.63 7.17 -3.47
N GLN A 23 5.63 8.06 -3.50
CA GLN A 23 5.58 9.22 -4.40
C GLN A 23 6.75 10.17 -4.13
N TYR A 24 6.95 10.55 -2.86
CA TYR A 24 8.06 11.41 -2.47
C TYR A 24 9.43 10.82 -2.85
N GLU A 25 9.63 9.52 -2.60
CA GLU A 25 10.87 8.84 -2.95
C GLU A 25 11.09 8.79 -4.49
N ALA A 26 10.04 8.59 -5.27
CA ALA A 26 10.09 8.61 -6.73
C ALA A 26 10.41 10.00 -7.29
N ASP A 27 9.80 11.06 -6.75
CA ASP A 27 10.09 12.44 -7.15
C ASP A 27 11.53 12.83 -6.80
N LEU A 28 12.02 12.44 -5.62
CA LEU A 28 13.40 12.71 -5.23
C LEU A 28 14.40 12.00 -6.15
N ALA A 29 14.17 10.73 -6.46
CA ALA A 29 15.03 9.96 -7.38
C ALA A 29 15.03 10.58 -8.79
N ARG A 30 13.85 10.99 -9.28
CA ARG A 30 13.71 11.68 -10.57
C ARG A 30 14.46 13.01 -10.58
N GLN A 31 14.36 13.81 -9.52
CA GLN A 31 15.10 15.07 -9.42
C GLN A 31 16.62 14.86 -9.43
N ARG A 32 17.11 13.82 -8.75
CA ARG A 32 18.54 13.47 -8.77
C ARG A 32 19.01 13.09 -10.16
N PHE A 33 18.25 12.25 -10.87
CA PHE A 33 18.55 11.88 -12.25
C PHE A 33 18.58 13.10 -13.18
N MET A 34 17.61 14.01 -13.08
CA MET A 34 17.56 15.21 -13.93
C MET A 34 18.71 16.19 -13.67
N ASN A 35 19.33 16.14 -12.50
CA ASN A 35 20.44 17.02 -12.12
C ASN A 35 21.83 16.38 -12.35
N VAL A 36 21.90 15.15 -12.88
CA VAL A 36 23.19 14.49 -13.14
C VAL A 36 23.91 15.17 -14.30
N ASP A 37 25.24 15.33 -14.18
CA ASP A 37 26.05 15.83 -15.29
C ASP A 37 26.06 14.80 -16.44
N PRO A 38 25.79 15.21 -17.70
CA PRO A 38 25.69 14.30 -18.84
C PRO A 38 27.02 13.59 -19.18
N ASN A 39 28.17 14.11 -18.74
CA ASN A 39 29.46 13.44 -18.92
C ASN A 39 29.62 12.25 -17.97
N HIS A 40 28.83 12.17 -16.90
CA HIS A 40 28.88 11.07 -15.91
C HIS A 40 27.92 9.94 -16.29
N ARG A 41 28.07 9.39 -17.50
CA ARG A 41 27.16 8.37 -18.07
C ARG A 41 26.85 7.20 -17.13
N LEU A 42 27.84 6.62 -16.46
CA LEU A 42 27.63 5.51 -15.52
C LEU A 42 26.79 5.91 -14.29
N VAL A 43 26.95 7.14 -13.81
CA VAL A 43 26.14 7.67 -12.70
C VAL A 43 24.72 7.93 -13.18
N ALA A 44 24.56 8.45 -14.40
CA ALA A 44 23.27 8.66 -15.03
C ALA A 44 22.50 7.34 -15.19
N ASP A 45 23.16 6.27 -15.69
CA ASP A 45 22.56 4.94 -15.83
C ASP A 45 22.10 4.38 -14.47
N GLY A 46 22.92 4.55 -13.43
CA GLY A 46 22.56 4.14 -12.06
C GLY A 46 21.38 4.90 -11.48
N LEU A 47 21.33 6.22 -11.69
CA LEU A 47 20.23 7.08 -11.25
C LEU A 47 18.94 6.83 -12.04
N GLU A 48 19.04 6.51 -13.33
CA GLU A 48 17.91 6.10 -14.15
C GLU A 48 17.32 4.79 -13.63
N ALA A 49 18.16 3.80 -13.34
CA ALA A 49 17.73 2.52 -12.77
C ALA A 49 17.05 2.69 -11.40
N ASP A 50 17.61 3.53 -10.52
CA ASP A 50 17.00 3.86 -9.23
C ASP A 50 15.65 4.57 -9.41
N SER A 51 15.58 5.58 -10.27
CA SER A 51 14.34 6.31 -10.55
C SER A 51 13.25 5.38 -11.09
N ASN A 52 13.60 4.49 -12.03
CA ASN A 52 12.69 3.48 -12.55
C ASN A 52 12.23 2.50 -11.47
N ALA A 53 13.11 2.08 -10.56
CA ALA A 53 12.74 1.20 -9.45
C ALA A 53 11.76 1.90 -8.49
N LYS A 54 11.96 3.18 -8.20
CA LYS A 54 11.05 3.98 -7.36
C LYS A 54 9.68 4.20 -8.01
N LEU A 55 9.65 4.45 -9.32
CA LEU A 55 8.39 4.55 -10.06
C LEU A 55 7.59 3.24 -10.03
N ARG A 56 8.26 2.09 -10.16
CA ARG A 56 7.61 0.77 -10.01
C ARG A 56 7.06 0.56 -8.60
N ALA A 57 7.82 0.95 -7.57
CA ALA A 57 7.37 0.84 -6.18
C ALA A 57 6.16 1.72 -5.88
N LEU A 58 6.11 2.95 -6.42
CA LEU A 58 4.95 3.82 -6.36
C LEU A 58 3.73 3.18 -7.04
N GLN A 59 3.92 2.63 -8.24
CA GLN A 59 2.84 1.98 -8.97
C GLN A 59 2.26 0.79 -8.19
N ASP A 60 3.12 -0.09 -7.64
CA ASP A 60 2.66 -1.23 -6.83
C ASP A 60 1.91 -0.78 -5.57
N ALA A 61 2.40 0.27 -4.89
CA ALA A 61 1.72 0.83 -3.73
C ALA A 61 0.33 1.37 -4.08
N GLN A 62 0.20 2.05 -5.22
CA GLN A 62 -1.07 2.59 -5.71
C GLN A 62 -2.03 1.46 -6.09
N GLU A 63 -1.58 0.48 -6.88
CA GLU A 63 -2.38 -0.68 -7.27
C GLU A 63 -2.87 -1.47 -6.05
N ARG A 64 -2.01 -1.64 -5.03
CA ARG A 64 -2.41 -2.27 -3.77
C ARG A 64 -3.45 -1.44 -3.03
N CYS A 65 -3.27 -0.12 -2.94
CA CYS A 65 -4.25 0.76 -2.31
C CYS A 65 -5.61 0.66 -3.02
N ASP A 66 -5.62 0.67 -4.35
CA ASP A 66 -6.83 0.62 -5.16
C ASP A 66 -7.54 -0.74 -5.06
N ARG A 67 -6.80 -1.85 -5.12
CA ARG A 67 -7.35 -3.21 -4.95
C ARG A 67 -8.02 -3.37 -3.59
N GLU A 68 -7.35 -2.95 -2.52
CA GLU A 68 -7.86 -3.08 -1.16
C GLU A 68 -9.05 -2.13 -0.93
N HIS A 69 -9.02 -0.91 -1.47
CA HIS A 69 -10.16 0.01 -1.40
C HIS A 69 -11.38 -0.51 -2.19
N ALA A 70 -11.16 -1.19 -3.32
CA ALA A 70 -12.23 -1.88 -4.04
C ALA A 70 -12.81 -3.05 -3.23
N ALA A 71 -11.96 -3.81 -2.52
CA ALA A 71 -12.38 -4.89 -1.63
C ALA A 71 -13.17 -4.38 -0.42
N ASP A 72 -12.75 -3.24 0.16
CA ASP A 72 -13.44 -2.59 1.30
C ASP A 72 -14.84 -2.07 0.90
N ARG A 73 -15.02 -1.67 -0.37
CA ARG A 73 -16.30 -1.20 -0.93
C ARG A 73 -17.17 -2.31 -1.49
N ALA A 74 -16.61 -3.49 -1.79
CA ALA A 74 -17.40 -4.63 -2.19
C ALA A 74 -18.35 -4.99 -1.04
N PRO A 75 -19.65 -5.19 -1.28
CA PRO A 75 -20.55 -5.61 -0.22
C PRO A 75 -20.02 -6.92 0.34
N LEU A 76 -19.63 -6.92 1.63
CA LEU A 76 -19.26 -8.13 2.36
C LEU A 76 -20.32 -9.19 2.04
N THR A 77 -19.91 -10.20 1.27
CA THR A 77 -20.83 -11.27 0.87
C THR A 77 -21.38 -11.93 2.13
N ALA A 78 -22.61 -12.45 2.06
CA ALA A 78 -23.26 -13.06 3.23
C ALA A 78 -22.37 -14.15 3.88
N GLU A 79 -21.58 -14.86 3.09
CA GLU A 79 -20.57 -15.83 3.54
C GLU A 79 -19.40 -15.21 4.32
N GLN A 80 -18.88 -14.05 3.90
CA GLN A 80 -17.80 -13.37 4.63
C GLN A 80 -18.30 -12.82 5.97
N ARG A 81 -19.54 -12.29 6.00
CA ARG A 81 -20.20 -11.90 7.27
C ARG A 81 -20.40 -13.09 8.19
N ALA A 82 -20.85 -14.23 7.65
CA ALA A 82 -21.04 -15.46 8.42
C ALA A 82 -19.72 -16.00 8.98
N ARG A 83 -18.61 -15.97 8.22
CA ARG A 83 -17.29 -16.41 8.70
C ARG A 83 -16.69 -15.50 9.78
N VAL A 84 -16.89 -14.18 9.68
CA VAL A 84 -16.45 -13.23 10.73
C VAL A 84 -17.27 -13.42 12.00
N LEU A 85 -18.57 -13.66 11.89
CA LEU A 85 -19.45 -13.96 13.03
C LEU A 85 -19.15 -15.33 13.66
N ASP A 86 -18.85 -16.35 12.85
CA ASP A 86 -18.44 -17.68 13.32
C ASP A 86 -17.11 -17.62 14.08
N ARG A 87 -16.17 -16.80 13.62
CA ARG A 87 -14.89 -16.58 14.30
C ARG A 87 -15.03 -15.81 15.63
N MET A 88 -16.07 -15.00 15.78
CA MET A 88 -16.39 -14.31 17.04
C MET A 88 -17.22 -15.18 18.00
N VAL A 89 -18.08 -16.07 17.51
CA VAL A 89 -18.86 -16.99 18.36
C VAL A 89 -18.04 -18.19 18.84
N ASN A 90 -16.91 -18.45 18.20
CA ASN A 90 -15.98 -19.53 18.53
C ASN A 90 -14.67 -18.95 19.09
N ILE A 91 -14.75 -18.25 20.22
CA ILE A 91 -13.60 -18.12 21.12
C ILE A 91 -13.55 -19.45 21.88
N PRO A 92 -12.64 -20.39 21.55
CA PRO A 92 -12.52 -21.61 22.35
C PRO A 92 -12.09 -21.19 23.75
N GLU A 93 -12.90 -21.56 24.75
CA GLU A 93 -12.56 -21.32 26.15
C GLU A 93 -11.19 -21.91 26.44
N PRO A 94 -10.30 -21.18 27.16
CA PRO A 94 -9.03 -21.73 27.55
C PRO A 94 -9.29 -22.98 28.39
N SER A 95 -8.82 -24.13 27.90
CA SER A 95 -8.92 -25.39 28.62
C SER A 95 -8.13 -25.28 29.92
N ARG A 96 -8.87 -25.08 31.02
CA ARG A 96 -8.62 -25.41 32.43
C ARG A 96 -7.32 -24.93 33.09
#